data_AF-A0A3M3EBP0-F1
#
_entry.id   AF-A0A3M3EBP0-F1
#
_cell.length_a   1.000
_cell.length_b   1.000
_cell.length_c   1.000
_cell.angle_alpha   90.00
_cell.angle_beta   90.00
_cell.angle_gamma   90.00
#
_symmetry.space_group_name_H-M   'P 1'
#
loop_
_entity.id
_entity.type
_entity.pdbx_description
1 polymer ?
#
loop_
_entity_poly.entity_id
_entity_poly.type
_entity_poly.pdbx_seq_one_letter_code
_entity_poly.pdbx_strand_id
1 'polypeptide(L)'
;EGIQRPQDTRRRGRADCRNRWPKRHARGPQRGVSGNNIADLHRASDPQQLDYAAWDKRRELAKALKPIYQAINAQAAEQALDEFERGPWGKQYPTVVAAWRRSWDRVIPFFVFPPAIRKVIYTTNAIESINAQLRKIIKTRGHFPSDDAATKLIWLGLRNITANWGSAAHDWKIAMNQFAILYGDRFIRPTW
;
A
#
# COMPACT_ATOMS: atom_id res chain seq x y z
N GLU A 1 0.70 -68.88 13.61
CA GLU A 1 0.97 -67.60 12.93
C GLU A 1 -0.36 -66.94 12.60
N GLY A 2 -0.48 -65.62 12.81
CA GLY A 2 -1.68 -64.85 12.46
C GLY A 2 -2.26 -64.07 13.63
N ILE A 3 -1.62 -62.97 14.01
CA ILE A 3 -2.21 -61.97 14.90
C ILE A 3 -3.01 -60.99 14.02
N GLN A 4 -4.34 -61.06 14.09
CA GLN A 4 -5.25 -60.08 13.50
C GLN A 4 -4.97 -58.67 14.06
N ARG A 5 -4.81 -57.68 13.16
CA ARG A 5 -4.80 -56.25 13.49
C ARG A 5 -6.20 -55.78 13.88
N PRO A 6 -6.38 -55.03 14.98
CA PRO A 6 -7.64 -54.37 15.25
C PRO A 6 -7.80 -53.09 14.40
N GLN A 7 -9.01 -52.87 13.91
CA GLN A 7 -9.45 -51.65 13.24
C GLN A 7 -9.70 -50.57 14.30
N ASP A 8 -9.03 -49.41 14.23
CA ASP A 8 -9.42 -48.21 15.01
C ASP A 8 -9.98 -47.14 14.07
N THR A 9 -11.24 -46.84 14.32
CA THR A 9 -12.08 -45.82 13.72
C THR A 9 -11.74 -44.46 14.34
N ARG A 10 -11.08 -43.56 13.60
CA ARG A 10 -11.08 -42.14 13.97
C ARG A 10 -10.82 -41.20 12.79
N ARG A 11 -11.90 -40.84 12.10
CA ARG A 11 -12.02 -39.53 11.45
C ARG A 11 -11.87 -38.46 12.54
N ARG A 12 -10.79 -37.67 12.51
CA ARG A 12 -10.72 -36.37 13.20
C ARG A 12 -10.11 -35.35 12.25
N GLY A 13 -10.74 -34.18 12.24
CA GLY A 13 -10.71 -33.19 11.17
C GLY A 13 -9.35 -32.53 10.96
N ARG A 14 -9.13 -32.12 9.71
CA ARG A 14 -8.17 -31.07 9.35
C ARG A 14 -8.61 -29.79 10.06
N ALA A 15 -7.88 -29.38 11.09
CA ALA A 15 -7.97 -28.03 11.61
C ALA A 15 -7.28 -27.09 10.60
N ASP A 16 -8.05 -26.17 10.04
CA ASP A 16 -7.61 -25.07 9.18
C ASP A 16 -6.78 -24.10 10.04
N CYS A 17 -5.45 -24.14 9.91
CA CYS A 17 -4.54 -23.21 10.57
C CYS A 17 -4.48 -21.84 9.87
N ARG A 18 -5.63 -21.31 9.45
CA ARG A 18 -5.78 -19.93 9.01
C ARG A 18 -6.23 -19.08 10.20
N ASN A 19 -5.42 -18.07 10.50
CA ASN A 19 -5.72 -16.94 11.39
C ASN A 19 -5.51 -17.20 12.89
N ARG A 20 -4.27 -17.07 13.34
CA ARG A 20 -3.98 -16.66 14.73
C ARG A 20 -2.75 -15.76 14.79
N TRP A 21 -2.94 -14.48 14.49
CA TRP A 21 -2.12 -13.39 15.04
C TRP A 21 -3.03 -12.54 15.94
N PRO A 22 -2.63 -12.27 17.20
CA PRO A 22 -3.49 -11.61 18.17
C PRO A 22 -3.65 -10.11 17.87
N LYS A 23 -4.85 -9.59 18.14
CA LYS A 23 -5.19 -8.17 18.03
C LYS A 23 -4.39 -7.33 19.05
N ARG A 24 -3.81 -6.24 18.54
CA ARG A 24 -3.38 -4.96 19.17
C ARG A 24 -3.27 -4.89 20.70
N HIS A 25 -2.13 -4.39 21.20
CA HIS A 25 -2.11 -3.44 22.32
C HIS A 25 -0.99 -2.38 22.20
N ALA A 26 -1.33 -1.18 22.70
CA ALA A 26 -0.52 -0.04 23.13
C ALA A 26 0.15 0.89 22.08
N ARG A 27 -0.39 2.12 22.00
CA ARG A 27 0.24 3.31 21.39
C ARG A 27 1.28 3.86 22.38
N GLY A 28 2.53 4.01 21.94
CA GLY A 28 3.52 4.89 22.60
C GLY A 28 3.41 6.33 22.08
N PRO A 29 3.97 7.32 22.79
CA PRO A 29 3.80 8.74 22.49
C PRO A 29 4.54 9.10 21.20
N GLN A 30 3.82 9.73 20.26
CA GLN A 30 4.36 10.17 18.98
C GLN A 30 5.34 11.32 19.22
N ARG A 31 6.64 11.03 19.15
CA ARG A 31 7.65 12.06 18.89
C ARG A 31 7.52 12.50 17.44
N GLY A 32 7.45 13.82 17.25
CA GLY A 32 7.20 14.46 15.96
C GLY A 32 8.14 13.95 14.87
N VAL A 33 7.55 13.56 13.75
CA VAL A 33 8.28 13.28 12.52
C VAL A 33 7.88 14.33 11.50
N SER A 34 8.82 15.26 11.33
CA SER A 34 8.87 16.24 10.26
C SER A 34 8.86 15.57 8.89
N GLY A 35 8.21 16.20 7.92
CA GLY A 35 8.59 16.11 6.51
C GLY A 35 7.58 15.42 5.61
N ASN A 36 6.95 16.23 4.76
CA ASN A 36 6.15 15.88 3.58
C ASN A 36 6.76 14.74 2.74
N ASN A 37 6.44 13.49 3.07
CA ASN A 37 7.00 12.33 2.38
C ASN A 37 5.92 11.58 1.59
N ILE A 38 6.33 11.05 0.44
CA ILE A 38 5.53 10.22 -0.50
C ILE A 38 4.79 9.06 0.22
N ALA A 39 5.31 8.59 1.37
CA ALA A 39 4.65 7.61 2.23
C ALA A 39 3.32 8.09 2.85
N ASP A 40 3.10 9.39 3.00
CA ASP A 40 1.87 9.96 3.54
C ASP A 40 0.78 10.07 2.47
N LEU A 41 1.15 10.34 1.22
CA LEU A 41 0.27 10.21 0.06
C LEU A 41 -0.13 8.76 -0.15
N HIS A 42 0.79 7.81 0.06
CA HIS A 42 0.45 6.40 0.12
C HIS A 42 -0.52 6.08 1.26
N ARG A 43 -0.40 6.70 2.44
CA ARG A 43 -1.34 6.49 3.56
C ARG A 43 -2.74 7.06 3.29
N ALA A 44 -2.81 8.19 2.58
CA ALA A 44 -4.05 8.79 2.10
C ALA A 44 -4.62 8.07 0.86
N SER A 45 -3.86 7.16 0.24
CA SER A 45 -4.28 6.30 -0.87
C SER A 45 -4.29 4.81 -0.54
N ASP A 46 -4.16 4.47 0.74
CA ASP A 46 -3.79 3.14 1.22
C ASP A 46 -4.96 2.17 1.14
N PRO A 47 -4.76 0.91 0.69
CA PRO A 47 -5.72 -0.19 0.85
C PRO A 47 -6.27 -0.39 2.28
N GLN A 48 -5.67 0.21 3.32
CA GLN A 48 -6.26 0.28 4.67
C GLN A 48 -7.61 1.02 4.74
N GLN A 49 -7.95 1.86 3.76
CA GLN A 49 -9.26 2.52 3.68
C GLN A 49 -10.35 1.56 3.20
N LEU A 50 -9.96 0.62 2.34
CA LEU A 50 -10.80 -0.48 1.91
C LEU A 50 -10.95 -1.53 3.01
N ASP A 51 -10.14 -1.50 4.07
CA ASP A 51 -10.31 -2.39 5.23
C ASP A 51 -11.56 -2.08 6.05
N TYR A 52 -12.10 -0.87 5.95
CA TYR A 52 -13.43 -0.55 6.51
C TYR A 52 -14.58 -1.15 5.70
N ALA A 53 -14.33 -1.60 4.47
CA ALA A 53 -15.31 -2.25 3.62
C ALA A 53 -15.12 -3.77 3.55
N ALA A 54 -16.25 -4.48 3.51
CA ALA A 54 -16.27 -5.90 3.21
C ALA A 54 -15.64 -6.17 1.83
N TRP A 55 -14.97 -7.31 1.68
CA TRP A 55 -14.15 -7.64 0.51
C TRP A 55 -14.87 -7.46 -0.84
N ASP A 56 -16.15 -7.83 -0.89
CA ASP A 56 -17.04 -7.71 -2.04
C ASP A 56 -17.29 -6.25 -2.46
N LYS A 57 -17.34 -5.33 -1.49
CA LYS A 57 -17.60 -3.89 -1.71
C LYS A 57 -16.35 -3.06 -1.99
N ARG A 58 -15.15 -3.59 -1.71
CA ARG A 58 -13.88 -2.88 -1.92
C ARG A 58 -13.69 -2.40 -3.36
N ARG A 59 -14.06 -3.22 -4.35
CA ARG A 59 -13.89 -2.88 -5.77
C ARG A 59 -14.79 -1.72 -6.19
N GLU A 60 -16.03 -1.70 -5.70
CA GLU A 60 -17.00 -0.65 -6.00
C GLU A 60 -16.63 0.64 -5.28
N LEU A 61 -16.23 0.55 -4.01
CA LEU A 61 -15.72 1.68 -3.24
C LEU A 61 -14.47 2.30 -3.90
N ALA A 62 -13.52 1.49 -4.36
CA ALA A 62 -12.34 1.99 -5.08
C ALA A 62 -12.71 2.72 -6.38
N LYS A 63 -13.73 2.24 -7.10
CA LYS A 63 -14.25 2.96 -8.29
C LYS A 63 -14.88 4.30 -7.89
N ALA A 64 -15.63 4.35 -6.80
CA ALA A 64 -16.27 5.57 -6.31
C ALA A 64 -15.25 6.63 -5.82
N LEU A 65 -14.08 6.20 -5.33
CA LEU A 65 -12.99 7.11 -4.90
C LEU A 65 -12.10 7.59 -6.06
N LYS A 66 -12.14 6.90 -7.22
CA LYS A 66 -11.28 7.20 -8.38
C LYS A 66 -11.39 8.65 -8.90
N PRO A 67 -12.59 9.29 -8.96
CA PRO A 67 -12.73 10.67 -9.40
C PRO A 67 -11.90 11.67 -8.58
N ILE A 68 -11.75 11.44 -7.27
CA ILE A 68 -10.95 12.30 -6.38
C ILE A 68 -9.49 12.32 -6.82
N TYR A 69 -8.92 11.14 -7.12
CA TYR A 69 -7.52 11.01 -7.57
C TYR A 69 -7.28 11.51 -8.99
N GLN A 70 -8.28 11.39 -9.86
CA GLN A 70 -8.19 11.78 -11.27
C GLN A 70 -8.51 13.26 -11.53
N ALA A 71 -8.94 13.99 -10.49
CA ALA A 71 -9.24 15.40 -10.60
C ALA A 71 -8.05 16.21 -11.16
N ILE A 72 -8.35 17.29 -11.89
CA ILE A 72 -7.33 18.08 -12.58
C ILE A 72 -6.54 18.93 -11.57
N ASN A 73 -7.20 19.43 -10.53
CA ASN A 73 -6.62 20.27 -9.48
C ASN A 73 -7.26 19.96 -8.11
N ALA A 74 -6.74 20.57 -7.04
CA ALA A 74 -7.20 20.34 -5.68
C ALA A 74 -8.67 20.74 -5.46
N GLN A 75 -9.13 21.82 -6.10
CA GLN A 75 -10.51 22.29 -5.98
C GLN A 75 -11.51 21.29 -6.58
N ALA A 76 -11.21 20.75 -7.76
CA ALA A 76 -12.02 19.70 -8.39
C ALA A 76 -11.99 18.40 -7.57
N ALA A 77 -10.87 18.09 -6.93
CA ALA A 77 -10.77 16.94 -6.04
C ALA A 77 -11.62 17.11 -4.78
N GLU A 78 -11.67 18.32 -4.23
CA GLU A 78 -12.50 18.66 -3.08
C GLU A 78 -13.99 18.53 -3.41
N GLN A 79 -14.40 19.04 -4.57
CA GLN A 79 -15.77 18.87 -5.08
C GLN A 79 -16.12 17.39 -5.26
N ALA A 80 -15.20 16.59 -5.81
CA ALA A 80 -15.41 15.14 -5.93
C ALA A 80 -15.51 14.44 -4.56
N LEU A 81 -14.78 14.90 -3.54
CA LEU A 81 -14.88 14.40 -2.17
C LEU A 81 -16.23 14.78 -1.54
N ASP A 82 -16.68 16.01 -1.73
CA ASP A 82 -18.01 16.47 -1.30
C ASP A 82 -19.15 15.65 -1.94
N GLU A 83 -19.05 15.37 -3.24
CA GLU A 83 -20.00 14.53 -3.96
C GLU A 83 -19.99 13.09 -3.45
N PHE A 84 -18.79 12.54 -3.21
CA PHE A 84 -18.64 11.22 -2.62
C PHE A 84 -19.30 11.14 -1.23
N GLU A 85 -19.08 12.15 -0.39
CA GLU A 85 -19.68 12.26 0.95
C GLU A 85 -21.21 12.31 0.91
N ARG A 86 -21.79 13.07 -0.01
CA ARG A 86 -23.26 13.15 -0.20
C ARG A 86 -23.85 11.88 -0.83
N GLY A 87 -23.03 11.13 -1.57
CA GLY A 87 -23.40 9.90 -2.25
C GLY A 87 -23.72 8.72 -1.32
N PRO A 88 -24.23 7.62 -1.88
CA PRO A 88 -24.58 6.42 -1.10
C PRO A 88 -23.36 5.80 -0.40
N TRP A 89 -22.19 5.85 -1.05
CA TRP A 89 -20.94 5.32 -0.50
C TRP A 89 -20.40 6.16 0.66
N GLY A 90 -20.46 7.49 0.59
CA GLY A 90 -20.07 8.37 1.70
C GLY A 90 -20.96 8.20 2.91
N LYS A 91 -22.28 8.06 2.71
CA LYS A 91 -23.24 7.77 3.79
C LYS A 91 -23.04 6.39 4.41
N GLN A 92 -22.69 5.39 3.60
CA GLN A 92 -22.43 4.03 4.09
C GLN A 92 -21.08 3.92 4.83
N TYR A 93 -20.08 4.72 4.42
CA TYR A 93 -18.73 4.70 4.97
C TYR A 93 -18.28 6.09 5.46
N PRO A 94 -18.93 6.67 6.48
CA PRO A 94 -18.57 7.99 7.00
C PRO A 94 -17.16 8.02 7.60
N THR A 95 -16.64 6.88 8.06
CA THR A 95 -15.26 6.74 8.55
C THR A 95 -14.23 6.93 7.44
N VAL A 96 -14.55 6.53 6.20
CA VAL A 96 -13.68 6.74 5.04
C VAL A 96 -13.64 8.23 4.71
N VAL A 97 -14.80 8.90 4.66
CA VAL A 97 -14.89 10.35 4.46
C VAL A 97 -14.08 11.11 5.53
N ALA A 98 -14.26 10.76 6.81
CA ALA A 98 -13.53 11.39 7.90
C ALA A 98 -12.01 11.18 7.80
N ALA A 99 -11.56 10.00 7.36
CA ALA A 99 -10.14 9.73 7.14
C ALA A 99 -9.56 10.60 6.00
N TRP A 100 -10.33 10.79 4.93
CA TRP A 100 -9.97 11.67 3.82
C TRP A 100 -9.85 13.13 4.26
N ARG A 101 -10.85 13.66 4.97
CA ARG A 101 -10.83 15.03 5.47
C ARG A 101 -9.65 15.29 6.40
N ARG A 102 -9.33 14.35 7.30
CA ARG A 102 -8.16 14.47 8.20
C ARG A 102 -6.82 14.44 7.47
N SER A 103 -6.77 13.81 6.29
CA SER A 103 -5.55 13.65 5.51
C SER A 103 -5.47 14.67 4.37
N TRP A 104 -6.47 15.54 4.23
CA TRP A 104 -6.66 16.39 3.05
C TRP A 104 -5.45 17.28 2.78
N ASP A 105 -4.91 17.93 3.81
CA ASP A 105 -3.72 18.78 3.71
C ASP A 105 -2.49 18.05 3.16
N ARG A 106 -2.43 16.73 3.35
CA ARG A 106 -1.34 15.88 2.84
C ARG A 106 -1.58 15.46 1.39
N VAL A 107 -2.83 15.46 0.94
CA VAL A 107 -3.22 15.12 -0.43
C VAL A 107 -3.06 16.31 -1.38
N ILE A 108 -3.32 17.54 -0.90
CA ILE A 108 -3.25 18.76 -1.74
C ILE A 108 -1.95 18.89 -2.56
N PRO A 109 -0.74 18.68 -1.98
CA PRO A 109 0.51 18.80 -2.73
C PRO A 109 0.63 17.84 -3.93
N PHE A 110 -0.17 16.77 -3.96
CA PHE A 110 -0.20 15.83 -5.09
C PHE A 110 -0.67 16.49 -6.38
N PHE A 111 -1.61 17.43 -6.31
CA PHE A 111 -2.19 18.10 -7.48
C PHE A 111 -1.26 19.13 -8.13
N VAL A 112 -0.11 19.42 -7.50
CA VAL A 112 0.96 20.22 -8.12
C VAL A 112 1.60 19.48 -9.29
N PHE A 113 1.55 18.14 -9.29
CA PHE A 113 2.13 17.33 -10.35
C PHE A 113 1.17 17.11 -11.54
N PRO A 114 1.67 17.18 -12.78
CA PRO A 114 0.92 16.80 -13.98
C PRO A 114 0.41 15.35 -13.91
N PRO A 115 -0.68 15.01 -14.64
CA PRO A 115 -1.28 13.67 -14.62
C PRO A 115 -0.30 12.52 -14.90
N ALA A 116 0.67 12.71 -15.79
CA ALA A 116 1.67 11.69 -16.11
C ALA A 116 2.58 11.35 -14.91
N ILE A 117 2.96 12.36 -14.12
CA ILE A 117 3.77 12.17 -12.90
C ILE A 117 2.91 11.56 -11.80
N ARG A 118 1.68 12.08 -11.62
CA ARG A 118 0.72 11.52 -10.67
C ARG A 118 0.48 10.03 -10.90
N LYS A 119 0.38 9.62 -12.17
CA LYS A 119 0.23 8.21 -12.57
C LYS A 119 1.34 7.32 -12.03
N VAL A 120 2.59 7.76 -12.15
CA VAL A 120 3.72 7.00 -11.61
C VAL A 120 3.68 6.96 -10.09
N ILE A 121 3.39 8.09 -9.42
CA ILE A 121 3.38 8.19 -7.96
C ILE A 121 2.28 7.32 -7.33
N TYR A 122 1.06 7.33 -7.87
CA TYR A 122 -0.04 6.56 -7.26
C TYR A 122 0.06 5.05 -7.54
N THR A 123 0.94 4.60 -8.44
CA THR A 123 1.11 3.17 -8.69
C THR A 123 1.80 2.49 -7.50
N THR A 124 1.00 1.95 -6.59
CA THR A 124 1.48 1.20 -5.42
C THR A 124 2.09 -0.15 -5.78
N ASN A 125 1.93 -0.61 -7.03
CA ASN A 125 2.41 -1.90 -7.53
C ASN A 125 3.88 -2.20 -7.18
N ALA A 126 4.78 -1.21 -7.23
CA ALA A 126 6.20 -1.43 -6.94
C ALA A 126 6.43 -1.75 -5.46
N ILE A 127 5.90 -0.91 -4.56
CA ILE A 127 6.05 -1.08 -3.11
C ILE A 127 5.28 -2.31 -2.63
N GLU A 128 4.08 -2.55 -3.16
CA GLU A 128 3.28 -3.74 -2.86
C GLU A 128 3.98 -5.02 -3.32
N SER A 129 4.58 -5.02 -4.51
CA SER A 129 5.37 -6.15 -5.03
C SER A 129 6.55 -6.46 -4.13
N ILE A 130 7.31 -5.45 -3.70
CA ILE A 130 8.43 -5.61 -2.76
C ILE A 130 7.91 -6.19 -1.43
N ASN A 131 6.86 -5.60 -0.86
CA ASN A 131 6.30 -6.04 0.41
C ASN A 131 5.73 -7.46 0.34
N ALA A 132 5.10 -7.84 -0.77
CA ALA A 132 4.59 -9.19 -1.00
C ALA A 132 5.73 -10.22 -1.08
N GLN A 133 6.79 -9.91 -1.81
CA GLN A 133 7.97 -10.77 -1.92
C GLN A 133 8.70 -10.89 -0.57
N LEU A 134 8.87 -9.78 0.15
CA LEU A 134 9.49 -9.78 1.47
C LEU A 134 8.67 -10.60 2.48
N ARG A 135 7.33 -10.45 2.49
CA ARG A 135 6.44 -11.29 3.32
C ARG A 135 6.57 -12.77 2.99
N LYS A 136 6.74 -13.14 1.71
CA LYS A 136 6.93 -14.54 1.31
C LYS A 136 8.22 -15.12 1.88
N ILE A 137 9.30 -14.35 1.85
CA ILE A 137 10.61 -14.73 2.41
C ILE A 137 10.49 -14.90 3.93
N ILE A 138 9.94 -13.88 4.63
CA ILE A 138 9.84 -13.88 6.09
C ILE A 138 8.86 -14.94 6.60
N LYS A 139 7.74 -15.20 5.93
CA LYS A 139 6.73 -16.19 6.37
C LYS A 139 7.30 -17.60 6.56
N THR A 140 8.36 -17.94 5.83
CA THR A 140 9.04 -19.24 5.95
C THR A 140 9.98 -19.31 7.17
N ARG A 141 10.33 -18.17 7.77
CA ARG A 141 11.23 -18.06 8.93
C ARG A 141 10.40 -17.68 10.16
N GLY A 142 10.13 -18.66 11.03
CA GLY A 142 9.23 -18.47 12.19
C GLY A 142 9.81 -17.59 13.31
N HIS A 143 11.09 -17.76 13.65
CA HIS A 143 11.79 -16.99 14.69
C HIS A 143 13.21 -16.65 14.24
N PHE A 144 13.71 -15.50 14.68
CA PHE A 144 15.06 -15.04 14.40
C PHE A 144 15.91 -15.08 15.67
N PRO A 145 17.12 -15.64 15.62
CA PRO A 145 18.00 -15.75 16.80
C PRO A 145 18.59 -14.40 17.24
N SER A 146 18.61 -13.39 16.36
CA SER A 146 19.04 -12.02 16.65
C SER A 146 18.48 -11.04 15.62
N ASP A 147 18.48 -9.75 15.98
CA ASP A 147 18.10 -8.66 15.07
C ASP A 147 19.03 -8.56 13.85
N ASP A 148 20.32 -8.88 14.03
CA ASP A 148 21.29 -8.97 12.93
C ASP A 148 20.92 -10.07 11.92
N ALA A 149 20.44 -11.22 12.40
CA ALA A 149 20.01 -12.31 11.53
C ALA A 149 18.76 -11.89 10.72
N ALA A 150 17.83 -11.16 11.34
CA ALA A 150 16.67 -10.60 10.65
C ALA A 150 17.08 -9.55 9.60
N THR A 151 17.98 -8.63 9.96
CA THR A 151 18.48 -7.58 9.07
C THR A 151 19.20 -8.15 7.85
N LYS A 152 20.09 -9.14 8.06
CA LYS A 152 20.78 -9.84 6.97
C LYS A 152 19.81 -10.53 6.02
N LEU A 153 18.76 -11.14 6.55
CA LEU A 153 17.74 -11.80 5.73
C LEU A 153 16.91 -10.80 4.91
N ILE A 154 16.51 -9.67 5.50
CA ILE A 154 15.84 -8.59 4.76
C ILE A 154 16.75 -8.08 3.65
N TRP A 155 18.03 -7.82 3.95
CA TRP A 155 19.00 -7.36 2.96
C TRP A 155 19.19 -8.36 1.80
N LEU A 156 19.36 -9.65 2.10
CA LEU A 156 19.45 -10.69 1.08
C LEU A 156 18.18 -10.79 0.24
N GLY A 157 17.01 -10.66 0.88
CA GLY A 157 15.72 -10.65 0.21
C GLY A 157 15.61 -9.48 -0.76
N LEU A 158 15.94 -8.27 -0.32
CA LEU A 158 15.95 -7.07 -1.15
C LEU A 158 16.93 -7.22 -2.32
N ARG A 159 18.17 -7.67 -2.07
CA ARG A 159 19.18 -7.89 -3.10
C ARG A 159 18.68 -8.83 -4.20
N ASN A 160 18.02 -9.92 -3.82
CA ASN A 160 17.45 -10.88 -4.76
C ASN A 160 16.29 -10.28 -5.57
N ILE A 161 15.40 -9.52 -4.91
CA ILE A 161 14.27 -8.83 -5.58
C ILE A 161 14.81 -7.85 -6.63
N THR A 162 15.81 -7.04 -6.27
CA THR A 162 16.37 -6.01 -7.15
C THR A 162 17.18 -6.57 -8.32
N ALA A 163 17.70 -7.80 -8.23
CA ALA A 163 18.45 -8.43 -9.31
C ALA A 163 17.63 -8.60 -10.60
N ASN A 164 16.30 -8.69 -10.48
CA ASN A 164 15.37 -8.88 -11.61
C ASN A 164 14.77 -7.56 -12.12
N TRP A 165 15.20 -6.40 -11.62
CA TRP A 165 14.65 -5.10 -12.03
C TRP A 165 15.34 -4.59 -13.31
N GLY A 166 14.97 -5.17 -14.46
CA GLY A 166 15.50 -4.75 -15.77
C GLY A 166 14.64 -3.73 -16.52
N SER A 167 13.34 -3.63 -16.19
CA SER A 167 12.39 -2.84 -16.98
C SER A 167 11.89 -1.61 -16.22
N ALA A 168 12.01 -0.43 -16.84
CA ALA A 168 11.36 0.78 -16.35
C ALA A 168 9.84 0.64 -16.40
N ALA A 169 9.14 1.34 -15.49
CA ALA A 169 7.68 1.38 -15.52
C ALA A 169 7.19 1.94 -16.88
N HIS A 170 6.07 1.41 -17.38
CA HIS A 170 5.55 1.73 -18.72
C HIS A 170 5.41 3.25 -18.96
N ASP A 171 4.88 3.98 -17.97
CA ASP A 171 4.65 5.43 -18.06
C ASP A 171 5.87 6.28 -17.67
N TRP A 172 7.00 5.65 -17.31
CA TRP A 172 8.16 6.35 -16.76
C TRP A 172 8.74 7.37 -17.74
N LYS A 173 8.87 7.03 -19.03
CA LYS A 173 9.41 7.95 -20.04
C LYS A 173 8.54 9.21 -20.20
N ILE A 174 7.21 9.05 -20.14
CA ILE A 174 6.27 10.17 -20.25
C ILE A 174 6.39 11.08 -19.01
N ALA A 175 6.43 10.48 -17.82
CA ALA A 175 6.64 11.23 -16.57
C ALA A 175 8.00 11.93 -16.55
N MET A 176 9.06 11.27 -17.03
CA MET A 176 10.42 11.81 -17.10
C MET A 176 10.50 13.07 -17.96
N ASN A 177 9.81 13.10 -19.11
CA ASN A 177 9.72 14.31 -19.93
C ASN A 177 9.04 15.46 -19.17
N GLN A 178 7.99 15.17 -18.40
CA GLN A 178 7.32 16.18 -17.58
C GLN A 178 8.23 16.67 -16.44
N PHE A 179 9.01 15.79 -15.81
CA PHE A 179 10.01 16.19 -14.82
C PHE A 179 11.09 17.09 -15.41
N ALA A 180 11.55 16.81 -16.63
CA ALA A 180 12.54 17.63 -17.32
C ALA A 180 12.02 19.05 -17.61
N ILE A 181 10.73 19.19 -17.93
CA ILE A 181 10.09 20.51 -18.13
C ILE A 181 9.97 21.28 -16.81
N LEU A 182 9.51 20.62 -15.75
CA LEU A 182 9.25 21.26 -14.45
C LEU A 182 10.53 21.58 -13.66
N TYR A 183 11.59 20.79 -13.84
CA TYR A 183 12.78 20.82 -13.00
C TYR A 183 14.08 20.77 -13.82
N GLY A 184 14.09 21.36 -15.02
CA GLY A 184 15.22 21.31 -15.96
C GLY A 184 16.59 21.59 -15.33
N ASP A 185 16.68 22.59 -14.45
CA ASP A 185 17.92 22.98 -13.78
C ASP A 185 18.52 21.87 -12.89
N ARG A 186 17.66 21.02 -12.30
CA ARG A 186 18.05 19.86 -11.49
C ARG A 186 18.26 18.60 -12.32
N PHE A 187 17.77 18.58 -13.55
CA PHE A 187 17.82 17.42 -14.44
C PHE A 187 19.07 17.40 -15.32
N ILE A 188 19.58 18.59 -15.69
CA ILE A 188 20.71 18.76 -16.62
C ILE A 188 22.04 18.90 -15.89
N ARG A 189 22.05 19.30 -14.62
CA ARG A 189 23.29 19.43 -13.84
C ARG A 189 23.70 18.08 -13.26
N PRO A 190 24.80 17.46 -13.71
CA PRO A 190 25.44 16.43 -12.89
C PRO A 190 25.89 17.08 -11.58
N THR A 191 25.35 16.64 -10.45
CA THR A 191 25.77 17.09 -9.12
C THR A 191 26.95 16.26 -8.61
N TRP A 192 27.98 16.09 -9.45
CA TRP A 192 29.24 15.47 -9.07
C TRP A 192 30.40 16.22 -9.72
#